data_AF-A0A0B7MIR5-F1
#
_entry.id   AF-A0A0B7MIR5-F1
#
_cell.length_a   1.000
_cell.length_b   1.000
_cell.length_c   1.000
_cell.angle_alpha   90.00
_cell.angle_beta   90.00
_cell.angle_gamma   90.00
#
_symmetry.space_group_name_H-M   'P 1'
#
loop_
_entity.id
_entity.type
_entity.pdbx_description
1 polymer ?
#
loop_
_entity_poly.entity_id
_entity_poly.type
_entity_poly.pdbx_seq_one_letter_code
_entity_poly.pdbx_strand_id
1 'polypeptide(L)'
;MVLIDEIENAGIDRLAALKGLTLQDKIVVLVTHDPMLALLADRRVVMKNGGMFRLHTTTPEERLLLQKLEQINKEITFLRDQLRKGCTVSEDCLQGLEVKDWQLNNDSIAETLL
;
A
#
# COMPACT_ATOMS: atom_id res chain seq x y z
N MET A 1 -7.19 9.18 20.75
CA MET A 1 -7.50 9.07 19.31
C MET A 1 -6.52 9.96 18.57
N VAL A 2 -5.91 9.46 17.50
CA VAL A 2 -4.99 10.22 16.63
C VAL A 2 -5.63 10.31 15.25
N LEU A 3 -5.74 11.53 14.70
CA LEU A 3 -6.15 11.76 13.32
C LEU A 3 -4.90 12.18 12.54
N ILE A 4 -4.70 11.53 11.39
CA ILE A 4 -3.56 11.78 10.53
C ILE A 4 -4.10 12.13 9.15
N ASP A 5 -3.62 13.24 8.62
CA ASP A 5 -3.91 13.69 7.26
C ASP A 5 -2.59 13.90 6.53
N GLU A 6 -2.58 13.62 5.23
CA GLU A 6 -1.44 13.80 4.33
C GLU A 6 -0.08 13.24 4.81
N ILE A 7 -0.05 12.14 5.57
CA ILE A 7 1.21 11.55 6.04
C ILE A 7 2.10 11.08 4.89
N GLU A 8 1.52 10.81 3.72
CA GLU A 8 2.24 10.55 2.48
C GLU A 8 3.21 11.67 2.07
N ASN A 9 2.96 12.91 2.49
CA ASN A 9 3.74 14.09 2.14
C ASN A 9 4.84 14.44 3.16
N ALA A 10 4.89 13.75 4.31
CA ALA A 10 5.72 14.15 5.45
C ALA A 10 7.24 13.88 5.30
N GLY A 11 7.69 13.31 4.18
CA GLY A 11 9.12 13.02 3.95
C GLY A 11 9.72 11.97 4.91
N ILE A 12 8.88 11.25 5.65
CA ILE A 12 9.25 10.20 6.60
C ILE A 12 8.82 8.82 6.11
N ASP A 13 9.30 7.76 6.76
CA ASP A 13 8.77 6.41 6.56
C ASP A 13 7.37 6.29 7.19
N ARG A 14 6.37 6.63 6.39
CA ARG A 14 4.94 6.56 6.72
C ARG A 14 4.47 5.18 7.18
N LEU A 15 5.02 4.10 6.63
CA LEU A 15 4.66 2.74 7.03
C LEU A 15 5.19 2.42 8.43
N ALA A 16 6.45 2.77 8.70
CA ALA A 16 7.04 2.61 10.03
C ALA A 16 6.33 3.47 11.09
N ALA A 17 6.01 4.73 10.75
CA ALA A 17 5.27 5.63 11.64
C ALA A 17 3.90 5.06 12.00
N LEU A 18 3.16 4.54 11.02
CA LEU A 18 1.84 3.94 11.26
C LEU A 18 1.89 2.66 12.08
N LYS A 19 2.81 1.75 11.74
CA LYS A 19 3.03 0.51 12.51
C LYS A 19 3.45 0.82 13.96
N GLY A 20 4.19 1.91 14.19
CA GLY A 20 4.54 2.35 15.54
C GLY A 20 3.34 2.87 16.35
N LEU A 21 2.40 3.55 15.70
CA LEU A 21 1.21 4.11 16.35
C LEU A 21 0.16 3.04 16.70
N THR A 22 0.02 2.00 15.87
CA THR A 22 -0.91 0.89 16.13
C THR A 22 -0.51 0.06 17.35
N LEU A 23 0.78 0.01 17.69
CA LEU A 23 1.30 -0.67 18.88
C LEU A 23 0.95 0.02 20.22
N GLN A 24 0.40 1.24 20.19
CA GLN A 24 0.11 2.02 21.39
C GLN A 24 -1.35 1.88 21.87
N ASP A 25 -2.12 0.90 21.35
CA ASP A 25 -3.56 0.72 21.62
C ASP A 25 -4.40 1.98 21.38
N LYS A 26 -3.95 2.83 20.44
CA LYS A 26 -4.63 4.07 20.06
C LYS A 26 -5.50 3.83 18.82
N ILE A 27 -6.72 4.35 18.83
CA ILE A 27 -7.52 4.50 17.61
C ILE A 27 -6.80 5.52 16.71
N VAL A 28 -6.39 5.06 15.53
CA VAL A 28 -5.77 5.87 14.47
C VAL A 28 -6.77 5.99 13.32
N VAL A 29 -7.10 7.24 12.96
CA VAL A 29 -7.92 7.55 11.79
C VAL A 29 -7.01 8.20 10.76
N LEU A 30 -7.07 7.72 9.52
CA LEU A 30 -6.26 8.23 8.42
C LEU A 30 -7.14 8.71 7.28
N VAL A 31 -6.80 9.88 6.75
CA VAL A 31 -7.32 10.35 5.47
C VAL A 31 -6.18 10.23 4.46
N THR A 32 -6.41 9.51 3.37
CA THR A 32 -5.37 9.30 2.36
C THR A 32 -5.98 8.90 1.02
N HIS A 33 -5.23 9.20 -0.02
CA HIS A 33 -5.45 8.68 -1.38
C HIS A 33 -4.43 7.58 -1.73
N ASP A 34 -3.49 7.28 -0.83
CA ASP A 34 -2.45 6.29 -1.04
C ASP A 34 -3.02 4.87 -0.81
N PRO A 35 -2.97 3.99 -1.82
CA PRO A 35 -3.54 2.65 -1.72
C PRO A 35 -2.83 1.75 -0.71
N MET A 36 -1.52 1.95 -0.45
CA MET A 36 -0.80 1.20 0.58
C MET A 36 -1.35 1.50 1.96
N LEU A 37 -1.54 2.79 2.25
CA LEU A 37 -2.04 3.24 3.54
C LEU A 37 -3.51 2.83 3.72
N ALA A 38 -4.30 2.90 2.65
CA ALA A 38 -5.68 2.45 2.67
C ALA A 38 -5.82 0.94 2.92
N LEU A 39 -4.91 0.12 2.37
CA LEU A 39 -4.89 -1.34 2.57
C LEU A 39 -4.26 -1.76 3.90
N LEU A 40 -3.47 -0.90 4.54
CA LEU A 40 -2.92 -1.13 5.87
C LEU A 40 -4.01 -1.06 6.96
N ALA A 41 -5.03 -0.21 6.76
CA ALA A 41 -6.12 -0.05 7.72
C ALA A 41 -6.97 -1.31 7.84
N ASP A 42 -7.45 -1.64 9.04
CA ASP A 42 -8.38 -2.77 9.22
C ASP A 42 -9.75 -2.50 8.58
N ARG A 43 -10.16 -1.23 8.57
CA ARG A 43 -11.41 -0.76 7.97
C ARG A 43 -11.20 0.57 7.28
N ARG A 44 -11.92 0.80 6.18
CA ARG A 44 -11.85 2.04 5.40
C ARG A 44 -13.25 2.52 5.00
N VAL A 45 -13.48 3.81 5.18
CA VAL A 45 -14.72 4.49 4.78
C VAL A 45 -14.48 5.21 3.45
N VAL A 46 -15.29 4.90 2.45
CA VAL A 46 -15.30 5.59 1.17
C VAL A 46 -16.31 6.74 1.26
N MET A 47 -15.86 7.94 0.94
CA MET A 47 -16.70 9.14 0.91
C MET A 47 -17.07 9.49 -0.54
N LYS A 48 -18.31 9.91 -0.79
CA LYS A 48 -18.77 10.43 -2.09
C LYS A 48 -19.81 11.51 -1.88
N ASN A 49 -19.74 12.60 -2.65
CA ASN A 49 -20.70 13.71 -2.61
C ASN A 49 -20.96 14.27 -1.18
N GLY A 50 -19.92 14.34 -0.35
CA GLY A 50 -20.03 14.86 1.02
C GLY A 50 -20.62 13.88 2.04
N GLY A 51 -20.91 12.63 1.68
CA GLY A 51 -21.42 11.61 2.60
C GLY A 51 -20.63 10.30 2.56
N MET A 52 -20.83 9.46 3.58
CA MET A 52 -20.33 8.09 3.57
C MET A 52 -21.03 7.30 2.45
N PHE A 53 -20.23 6.73 1.56
CA PHE A 53 -20.71 5.90 0.45
C PHE A 53 -20.62 4.41 0.79
N ARG A 54 -19.51 3.97 1.40
CA ARG A 54 -19.29 2.55 1.71
C ARG A 54 -18.30 2.36 2.85
N LEU A 55 -18.45 1.27 3.60
CA LEU A 55 -17.48 0.78 4.58
C LEU A 55 -16.92 -0.55 4.09
N HIS A 56 -15.60 -0.68 4.07
CA HIS A 56 -14.90 -1.93 3.76
C HIS A 56 -14.09 -2.39 4.96
N THR A 57 -14.00 -3.71 5.14
CA THR A 57 -13.01 -4.35 6.01
C THR A 57 -11.92 -4.93 5.10
N THR A 58 -10.67 -4.76 5.50
CA THR A 58 -9.56 -5.28 4.71
C THR A 58 -9.57 -6.80 4.69
N THR A 59 -9.56 -7.39 3.50
CA THR A 59 -9.66 -8.84 3.31
C THR A 59 -8.29 -9.52 3.37
N PRO A 60 -8.22 -10.85 3.55
CA PRO A 60 -6.96 -11.59 3.43
C PRO A 60 -6.28 -11.40 2.07
N GLU A 61 -7.04 -11.36 0.98
CA GLU A 61 -6.54 -11.13 -0.38
C GLU A 61 -5.92 -9.73 -0.52
N GLU A 62 -6.57 -8.72 0.07
CA GLU A 62 -6.05 -7.36 0.12
C GLU A 62 -4.76 -7.25 0.95
N ARG A 63 -4.63 -8.04 2.02
CA ARG A 63 -3.36 -8.12 2.79
C ARG A 63 -2.23 -8.76 1.98
N LEU A 64 -2.52 -9.79 1.17
CA LEU A 64 -1.54 -10.37 0.26
C LEU A 64 -1.13 -9.37 -0.83
N LEU A 65 -2.08 -8.60 -1.36
CA LEU A 65 -1.79 -7.51 -2.30
C LEU A 65 -0.91 -6.44 -1.66
N LEU A 66 -1.18 -6.04 -0.42
CA LEU A 66 -0.36 -5.08 0.32
C LEU A 66 1.11 -5.55 0.42
N GLN A 67 1.35 -6.83 0.71
CA GLN A 67 2.73 -7.38 0.77
C GLN A 67 3.46 -7.24 -0.57
N LYS A 68 2.77 -7.48 -1.69
CA LYS A 68 3.34 -7.30 -3.04
C LYS A 68 3.66 -5.84 -3.32
N LEU A 69 2.74 -4.94 -2.98
CA LEU A 69 2.95 -3.50 -3.15
C LEU A 69 4.08 -2.98 -2.23
N GLU A 70 4.26 -3.52 -1.03
CA GLU A 70 5.39 -3.22 -0.15
C GLU A 70 6.72 -3.61 -0.82
N GLN A 71 6.76 -4.77 -1.50
CA GLN A 71 7.94 -5.22 -2.24
C GLN A 71 8.27 -4.29 -3.41
N ILE A 72 7.28 -3.94 -4.23
CA ILE A 72 7.43 -2.96 -5.31
C ILE A 72 7.97 -1.63 -4.76
N ASN A 73 7.39 -1.14 -3.67
CA ASN A 73 7.79 0.14 -3.09
C ASN A 73 9.23 0.12 -2.56
N LYS A 74 9.72 -1.02 -2.04
CA LYS A 74 11.14 -1.16 -1.65
C LYS A 74 12.07 -1.02 -2.85
N GLU A 75 11.74 -1.64 -3.98
CA GLU A 75 12.54 -1.54 -5.21
C GLU A 75 12.57 -0.10 -5.74
N ILE A 76 11.41 0.57 -5.77
CA ILE A 76 11.35 1.98 -6.16
C ILE A 76 12.15 2.86 -5.20
N THR A 77 12.10 2.59 -3.89
CA THR A 77 12.85 3.36 -2.89
C THR A 77 14.35 3.16 -3.06
N PHE A 78 14.79 1.94 -3.30
CA PHE A 78 16.18 1.63 -3.63
C PHE A 78 16.66 2.41 -4.86
N LEU A 79 15.88 2.40 -5.95
CA LEU A 79 16.21 3.16 -7.16
C LEU A 79 16.30 4.67 -6.89
N ARG A 80 15.36 5.24 -6.12
CA ARG A 80 15.41 6.66 -5.72
C ARG A 80 16.68 6.98 -4.95
N ASP A 81 17.10 6.11 -4.04
CA ASP A 81 18.29 6.33 -3.22
C ASP A 81 19.58 6.24 -4.05
N GLN A 82 19.65 5.30 -5.01
CA GLN A 82 20.78 5.20 -5.94
C GLN A 82 20.90 6.46 -6.82
N LEU A 83 19.77 6.95 -7.35
CA LEU A 83 19.75 8.19 -8.12
C LEU A 83 20.16 9.41 -7.27
N ARG A 84 19.72 9.51 -6.02
CA ARG A 84 20.12 10.59 -5.10
C ARG A 84 21.62 10.59 -4.80
N LYS A 85 22.26 9.42 -4.82
CA LYS A 85 23.71 9.28 -4.67
C LYS A 85 24.48 9.58 -5.96
N GLY A 86 23.78 9.87 -7.07
CA GLY A 86 24.38 10.11 -8.38
C GLY A 86 24.77 8.83 -9.13
N CYS A 87 24.31 7.66 -8.69
CA CYS A 87 24.55 6.41 -9.40
C CYS A 87 23.67 6.31 -10.64
N THR A 88 24.18 5.68 -11.69
CA THR A 88 23.36 5.20 -12.81
C THR A 88 22.58 3.96 -12.40
N VAL A 89 21.36 3.81 -12.90
CA VAL A 89 20.50 2.63 -12.66
C VAL A 89 20.21 1.93 -13.99
N SER A 90 20.10 0.61 -13.95
CA SER A 90 19.70 -0.25 -15.08
C SER A 90 18.59 -1.20 -14.63
N GLU A 91 18.00 -1.94 -15.57
CA GLU A 91 16.99 -2.95 -15.27
C GLU A 91 17.48 -4.01 -14.27
N ASP A 92 18.78 -4.35 -14.29
CA ASP A 92 19.41 -5.29 -13.36
C ASP A 92 19.31 -4.86 -11.88
N CYS A 93 18.96 -3.61 -11.63
CA CYS A 93 18.75 -3.08 -10.28
C CYS A 93 17.39 -3.51 -9.67
N LEU A 94 16.48 -4.06 -10.48
CA LEU A 94 15.19 -4.61 -10.04
C LEU A 94 15.41 -6.08 -9.64
N GLN A 95 15.49 -6.35 -8.34
CA GLN A 95 15.87 -7.68 -7.82
C GLN A 95 14.70 -8.68 -7.62
N GLY A 96 13.48 -8.41 -8.08
CA GLY A 96 12.37 -9.33 -7.76
C GLY A 96 11.04 -9.16 -8.49
N LEU A 97 10.91 -8.25 -9.45
CA LEU A 97 9.68 -8.09 -10.22
C LEU A 97 9.76 -8.82 -11.56
N GLU A 98 9.59 -10.15 -11.55
CA GLU A 98 9.12 -10.81 -12.75
C GLU A 98 7.66 -10.38 -13.00
N VAL A 99 7.47 -9.41 -13.90
CA VAL A 99 6.16 -8.89 -14.33
C VAL A 99 5.23 -10.01 -14.87
N LYS A 100 5.76 -11.21 -15.15
CA LYS A 100 5.04 -12.38 -15.65
C LYS A 100 4.02 -12.99 -14.67
N ASP A 101 4.20 -12.83 -13.36
CA ASP A 101 3.30 -13.45 -12.35
C ASP A 101 1.91 -12.80 -12.25
N TRP A 102 1.70 -11.67 -12.94
CA TRP A 102 0.43 -10.93 -12.90
C TRP A 102 -0.62 -11.44 -13.88
N GLN A 103 -0.25 -12.26 -14.87
CA GLN A 103 -1.19 -12.76 -15.88
C GLN A 103 -1.84 -14.11 -15.53
N LEU A 104 -1.30 -14.90 -14.59
CA LEU A 104 -1.79 -16.27 -14.34
C LEU A 104 -2.89 -16.41 -13.28
N ASN A 105 -3.15 -15.40 -12.45
CA ASN A 105 -4.12 -15.50 -11.35
C ASN A 105 -5.49 -14.86 -11.61
N ASN A 106 -5.68 -14.20 -12.76
CA ASN A 106 -6.99 -13.61 -13.11
C ASN A 106 -7.91 -14.56 -13.90
N ASP A 107 -7.41 -15.69 -14.40
CA ASP A 107 -8.23 -16.63 -15.17
C ASP A 107 -8.95 -17.67 -14.29
N SER A 108 -8.62 -17.78 -13.00
CA SER A 108 -9.25 -18.77 -12.10
C SER A 108 -10.54 -18.29 -11.42
N ILE A 109 -10.96 -17.03 -11.59
CA ILE A 109 -12.18 -16.48 -10.95
C ILE A 109 -13.40 -16.53 -11.90
N ALA A 110 -13.19 -16.82 -13.19
CA ALA A 110 -14.28 -16.83 -14.18
C ALA A 110 -15.09 -18.15 -14.24
N GLU A 111 -14.64 -19.24 -13.61
CA GLU A 111 -15.28 -20.57 -13.76
C GLU A 111 -16.05 -21.10 -12.53
N THR A 112 -16.37 -20.27 -11.53
CA THR A 112 -17.24 -20.70 -10.39
C THR A 112 -18.57 -19.94 -10.31
N LEU A 113 -19.06 -19.45 -11.45
CA LEU A 113 -20.42 -18.92 -11.59
C LEU A 113 -21.05 -19.42 -12.91
N LEU A 114 -21.24 -20.73 -13.00
CA LEU A 114 -22.22 -21.45 -13.83
C LEU A 114 -22.58 -22.76 -13.11
#